data_AF-A0A660NMB8-F1
#
_entry.id   AF-A0A660NMB8-F1
#
_cell.length_a   1.000
_cell.length_b   1.000
_cell.length_c   1.000
_cell.angle_alpha   90.00
_cell.angle_beta   90.00
_cell.angle_gamma   90.00
#
_symmetry.space_group_name_H-M   'P 1'
#
loop_
_entity.id
_entity.type
_entity.pdbx_description
1 polymer ?
#
loop_
_entity_poly.entity_id
_entity_poly.type
_entity_poly.pdbx_seq_one_letter_code
_entity_poly.pdbx_strand_id
1 'polypeptide(L)'
;MSANPTSTPQGHERTAYFISDGTGITSETVAMSLLSQFDDLKTRNVRLPFIDSEAKAHEAVARINLAAQNDGRRPLVFSTLAIPSISGIVQTANACYLDLIGTFVSSLETELGREASRGVGQFHRIKSPDEYQARIDAINFSLSHDDGQQHAELGTADVILVGVSRCGKTPTSLYLSIQHGIKAANYPLIPEDFERMRLPEVLYQYRHKLFGLTISPERLHEVRS
;
A
#
# COMPACT_ATOMS: atom_id res chain seq x y z
N MET A 1 17.28 49.74 3.91
CA MET A 1 16.99 48.91 2.73
C MET A 1 17.74 47.59 2.88
N SER A 2 17.05 46.52 3.27
CA SER A 2 17.50 45.13 3.08
C SER A 2 16.27 44.26 3.16
N ALA A 3 15.80 43.83 2.00
CA ALA A 3 14.75 42.83 1.88
C ALA A 3 15.43 41.46 1.81
N ASN A 4 15.00 40.55 2.68
CA ASN A 4 15.38 39.15 2.72
C ASN A 4 15.11 38.46 1.36
N PRO A 5 15.97 37.52 0.93
CA PRO A 5 15.64 36.65 -0.19
C PRO A 5 14.55 35.66 0.26
N THR A 6 13.40 35.72 -0.39
CA THR A 6 12.34 34.73 -0.28
C THR A 6 12.87 33.37 -0.73
N SER A 7 12.85 32.42 0.18
CA SER A 7 13.15 31.01 -0.07
C SER A 7 12.15 30.42 -1.08
N THR A 8 12.64 30.07 -2.26
CA THR A 8 11.92 29.19 -3.19
C THR A 8 11.63 27.85 -2.51
N PRO A 9 10.37 27.35 -2.52
CA PRO A 9 10.10 25.99 -2.06
C PRO A 9 10.79 25.00 -3.01
N GLN A 10 11.41 23.95 -2.46
CA GLN A 10 12.10 22.88 -3.20
C GLN A 10 11.29 22.46 -4.43
N GLY A 11 11.77 22.84 -5.62
CA GLY A 11 10.98 22.82 -6.85
C GLY A 11 10.80 21.42 -7.41
N HIS A 12 9.57 20.91 -7.37
CA HIS A 12 9.11 19.87 -8.28
C HIS A 12 8.70 20.50 -9.61
N GLU A 13 8.87 19.78 -10.72
CA GLU A 13 8.54 20.28 -12.05
C GLU A 13 7.05 20.19 -12.37
N ARG A 14 6.37 19.17 -11.84
CA ARG A 14 4.93 18.93 -11.97
C ARG A 14 4.45 17.89 -10.96
N THR A 15 3.17 17.92 -10.64
CA THR A 15 2.54 16.92 -9.79
C THR A 15 2.24 15.63 -10.58
N ALA A 16 2.43 14.47 -9.94
CA ALA A 16 2.03 13.16 -10.44
C ALA A 16 0.97 12.57 -9.49
N TYR A 17 -0.18 12.22 -10.05
CA TYR A 17 -1.32 11.64 -9.35
C TYR A 17 -1.43 10.14 -9.61
N PHE A 18 -1.61 9.35 -8.55
CA PHE A 18 -1.87 7.90 -8.63
C PHE A 18 -3.30 7.63 -8.18
N ILE A 19 -4.16 7.27 -9.13
CA ILE A 19 -5.62 7.20 -8.94
C ILE A 19 -6.09 5.74 -9.04
N SER A 20 -6.92 5.33 -8.09
CA SER A 20 -7.45 3.96 -8.03
C SER A 20 -8.82 3.93 -7.34
N ASP A 21 -9.64 2.95 -7.71
CA ASP A 21 -10.87 2.58 -7.00
C ASP A 21 -10.56 1.76 -5.72
N GLY A 22 -9.33 1.24 -5.59
CA GLY A 22 -8.78 0.62 -4.39
C GLY A 22 -7.75 1.49 -3.67
N THR A 23 -6.71 0.87 -3.12
CA THR A 23 -5.70 1.52 -2.26
C THR A 23 -4.71 2.45 -2.99
N GLY A 24 -4.64 2.38 -4.32
CA GLY A 24 -3.67 3.15 -5.13
C GLY A 24 -2.21 2.69 -5.01
N ILE A 25 -1.94 1.57 -4.33
CA ILE A 25 -0.57 1.01 -4.24
C ILE A 25 -0.10 0.58 -5.64
N THR A 26 -0.91 -0.18 -6.37
CA THR A 26 -0.55 -0.68 -7.70
C THR A 26 -0.25 0.44 -8.68
N SER A 27 -1.11 1.47 -8.72
CA SER A 27 -0.91 2.62 -9.62
C SER A 27 0.36 3.37 -9.29
N GLU A 28 0.66 3.58 -8.00
CA GLU A 28 1.90 4.24 -7.60
C GLU A 28 3.14 3.41 -7.89
N THR A 29 3.17 2.12 -7.55
CA THR A 29 4.33 1.24 -7.77
C THR A 29 4.70 1.17 -9.25
N VAL A 30 3.70 0.95 -10.12
CA VAL A 30 3.92 0.90 -11.57
C VAL A 30 4.36 2.26 -12.09
N ALA A 31 3.70 3.34 -11.68
CA ALA A 31 4.06 4.68 -12.11
C ALA A 31 5.48 5.08 -11.69
N MET A 32 5.88 4.79 -10.44
CA MET A 32 7.25 5.06 -9.97
C MET A 32 8.30 4.31 -10.80
N SER A 33 8.00 3.06 -11.18
CA SER A 33 8.89 2.27 -12.05
C SER A 33 9.01 2.84 -13.47
N LEU A 34 7.95 3.48 -13.98
CA LEU A 34 7.98 4.19 -15.26
C LEU A 34 8.72 5.52 -15.15
N LEU A 35 8.47 6.28 -14.08
CA LEU A 35 9.08 7.58 -13.83
C LEU A 35 10.58 7.47 -13.54
N SER A 36 11.05 6.35 -12.99
CA SER A 36 12.48 6.12 -12.76
C SER A 36 13.32 6.00 -14.04
N GLN A 37 12.68 5.94 -15.21
CA GLN A 37 13.36 6.00 -16.51
C GLN A 37 13.76 7.43 -16.93
N PHE A 38 13.41 8.42 -16.10
CA PHE A 38 13.69 9.83 -16.33
C PHE A 38 14.54 10.38 -15.17
N ASP A 39 15.86 10.23 -15.27
CA ASP A 39 16.82 10.47 -14.18
C ASP A 39 16.71 11.85 -13.50
N ASP A 40 16.32 12.89 -14.23
CA ASP A 40 16.25 14.27 -13.72
C ASP A 40 14.83 14.75 -13.37
N LEU A 41 13.80 13.91 -13.58
CA LEU A 41 12.42 14.33 -13.39
C LEU A 41 12.03 14.38 -11.91
N LYS A 42 11.76 15.59 -11.40
CA LYS A 42 11.24 15.79 -10.04
C LYS A 42 9.74 15.96 -10.04
N THR A 43 9.01 14.96 -9.54
CA THR A 43 7.55 15.04 -9.38
C THR A 43 7.13 15.22 -7.93
N ARG A 44 6.06 15.99 -7.71
CA ARG A 44 5.31 15.92 -6.45
C ARG A 44 4.31 14.78 -6.55
N ASN A 45 4.50 13.76 -5.73
CA ASN A 45 3.71 12.54 -5.78
C ASN A 45 2.47 12.67 -4.89
N VAL A 46 1.28 12.43 -5.45
CA VAL A 46 0.00 12.51 -4.74
C VAL A 46 -0.84 11.27 -5.04
N ARG A 47 -1.16 10.50 -4.02
CA ARG A 47 -2.03 9.35 -4.15
C ARG A 47 -3.49 9.73 -3.87
N LEU A 48 -4.41 9.30 -4.72
CA LEU A 48 -5.87 9.46 -4.56
C LEU A 48 -6.53 8.07 -4.57
N PRO A 49 -6.63 7.40 -3.41
CA PRO A 49 -7.26 6.09 -3.30
C PRO A 49 -8.79 6.20 -3.23
N PHE A 50 -9.47 5.07 -3.44
CA PHE A 50 -10.91 4.88 -3.26
C PHE A 50 -11.79 5.85 -4.08
N ILE A 51 -11.38 6.16 -5.32
CA ILE A 51 -12.18 6.93 -6.27
C ILE A 51 -13.21 5.99 -6.92
N ASP A 52 -14.24 5.67 -6.16
CA ASP A 52 -15.28 4.68 -6.45
C ASP A 52 -16.67 5.29 -6.72
N SER A 53 -16.77 6.62 -6.79
CA SER A 53 -17.98 7.35 -7.14
C SER A 53 -17.70 8.55 -8.04
N GLU A 54 -18.73 8.97 -8.78
CA GLU A 54 -18.65 10.15 -9.66
C GLU A 54 -18.33 11.43 -8.86
N ALA A 55 -18.90 11.57 -7.67
CA ALA A 55 -18.61 12.71 -6.79
C ALA A 55 -17.12 12.80 -6.43
N LYS A 56 -16.50 11.67 -6.05
CA LYS A 56 -15.05 11.61 -5.77
C LYS A 56 -14.22 11.84 -7.03
N ALA A 57 -14.68 11.38 -8.19
CA ALA A 57 -14.00 11.62 -9.46
C ALA A 57 -13.98 13.11 -9.81
N HIS A 58 -15.11 13.82 -9.64
CA HIS A 58 -15.17 15.26 -9.84
C HIS A 58 -14.25 16.03 -8.88
N GLU A 59 -14.18 15.61 -7.61
CA GLU A 59 -13.23 16.19 -6.67
C GLU A 59 -11.77 15.95 -7.09
N ALA A 60 -11.44 14.75 -7.55
CA ALA A 60 -10.12 14.44 -8.08
C ALA A 60 -9.77 15.34 -9.27
N VAL A 61 -10.69 15.52 -10.23
CA VAL A 61 -10.52 16.43 -11.38
C VAL A 61 -10.24 17.86 -10.91
N ALA A 62 -11.00 18.38 -9.94
CA ALA A 62 -10.78 19.71 -9.40
C ALA A 62 -9.37 19.87 -8.79
N ARG A 63 -8.93 18.89 -8.01
CA ARG A 63 -7.57 18.86 -7.42
C ARG A 63 -6.48 18.81 -8.48
N ILE A 64 -6.64 17.97 -9.50
CA ILE A 64 -5.69 17.84 -10.62
C ILE A 64 -5.60 19.15 -11.40
N ASN A 65 -6.73 19.76 -11.71
CA ASN A 65 -6.78 21.03 -12.44
C ASN A 65 -6.14 22.17 -11.65
N LEU A 66 -6.32 22.19 -10.32
CA LEU A 66 -5.66 23.16 -9.45
C LEU A 66 -4.13 22.97 -9.46
N ALA A 67 -3.64 21.73 -9.40
CA ALA A 67 -2.21 21.46 -9.54
C ALA A 67 -1.66 21.89 -10.91
N ALA A 68 -2.43 21.70 -11.98
CA ALA A 68 -2.05 22.18 -13.32
C ALA A 68 -1.84 23.70 -13.35
N GLN A 69 -2.68 24.45 -12.65
CA GLN A 69 -2.55 25.91 -12.53
C GLN A 69 -1.35 26.30 -11.67
N ASN A 70 -1.16 25.64 -10.52
CA ASN A 70 -0.08 25.95 -9.59
C ASN A 70 1.31 25.61 -10.13
N ASP A 71 1.43 24.46 -10.79
CA ASP A 71 2.70 23.98 -11.33
C ASP A 71 3.02 24.60 -12.71
N GLY A 72 2.05 25.28 -13.34
CA GLY A 72 2.19 25.85 -14.69
C GLY A 72 2.37 24.80 -15.80
N ARG A 73 2.17 23.51 -15.50
CA ARG A 73 2.32 22.38 -16.40
C ARG A 73 1.25 21.33 -16.12
N ARG A 74 0.86 20.58 -17.16
CA ARG A 74 -0.09 19.47 -17.01
C ARG A 74 0.47 18.41 -16.05
N PRO A 75 -0.27 18.06 -14.97
CA PRO A 75 0.09 16.97 -14.10
C PRO A 75 0.10 15.64 -14.85
N LEU A 76 0.83 14.67 -14.31
CA LEU A 76 0.71 13.28 -14.74
C LEU A 76 -0.40 12.61 -13.93
N VAL A 77 -1.24 11.81 -14.57
CA VAL A 77 -2.27 11.01 -13.91
C VAL A 77 -2.08 9.57 -14.33
N PHE A 78 -1.75 8.71 -13.37
CA PHE A 78 -1.63 7.27 -13.55
C PHE A 78 -2.85 6.62 -12.91
N SER A 79 -3.68 5.98 -13.73
CA SER A 79 -4.98 5.46 -13.31
C SER A 79 -5.06 3.95 -13.44
N THR A 80 -5.72 3.31 -12.47
CA THR A 80 -6.18 1.92 -12.54
C THR A 80 -7.70 1.83 -12.44
N LEU A 81 -8.43 2.91 -12.72
CA LEU A 81 -9.89 2.95 -12.60
C LEU A 81 -10.56 2.01 -13.60
N ALA A 82 -11.27 1.00 -13.10
CA ALA A 82 -11.95 0.03 -13.95
C ALA A 82 -13.33 0.48 -14.43
N ILE A 83 -14.01 1.37 -13.70
CA ILE A 83 -15.39 1.79 -14.02
C ILE A 83 -15.37 2.87 -15.12
N PRO A 84 -15.95 2.63 -16.31
CA PRO A 84 -15.89 3.58 -17.42
C PRO A 84 -16.51 4.96 -17.11
N SER A 85 -17.60 5.00 -16.33
CA SER A 85 -18.22 6.28 -15.94
C SER A 85 -17.30 7.12 -15.06
N ILE A 86 -16.58 6.50 -14.13
CA ILE A 86 -15.63 7.18 -13.24
C ILE A 86 -14.36 7.55 -13.98
N SER A 87 -13.77 6.61 -14.73
CA SER A 87 -12.54 6.87 -15.48
C SER A 87 -12.75 7.95 -16.55
N GLY A 88 -13.91 7.95 -17.22
CA GLY A 88 -14.32 8.98 -18.16
C GLY A 88 -14.38 10.38 -17.54
N ILE A 89 -14.89 10.52 -16.30
CA ILE A 89 -14.86 11.80 -15.57
C ILE A 89 -13.43 12.25 -15.32
N VAL A 90 -12.56 11.37 -14.80
CA VAL A 90 -11.17 11.73 -14.48
C VAL A 90 -10.37 12.10 -15.74
N GLN A 91 -10.66 11.47 -16.89
CA GLN A 91 -10.05 11.81 -18.18
C GLN A 91 -10.35 13.24 -18.64
N THR A 92 -11.38 13.91 -18.10
CA THR A 92 -11.67 15.32 -18.41
C THR A 92 -10.69 16.30 -17.75
N ALA A 93 -9.85 15.85 -16.81
CA ALA A 93 -8.87 16.70 -16.17
C ALA A 93 -7.81 17.22 -17.15
N ASN A 94 -7.31 18.43 -16.90
CA ASN A 94 -6.21 19.04 -17.65
C ASN A 94 -4.86 18.40 -17.26
N ALA A 95 -4.68 17.13 -17.60
CA ALA A 95 -3.53 16.31 -17.22
C ALA A 95 -3.15 15.34 -18.33
N CYS A 96 -1.91 14.85 -18.31
CA CYS A 96 -1.51 13.69 -19.10
C CYS A 96 -2.04 12.44 -18.40
N TYR A 97 -3.12 11.88 -18.93
CA TYR A 97 -3.78 10.70 -18.37
C TYR A 97 -3.18 9.41 -18.98
N LEU A 98 -2.74 8.51 -18.11
CA LEU A 98 -2.16 7.22 -18.44
C LEU A 98 -2.99 6.14 -17.78
N ASP A 99 -3.72 5.37 -18.59
CA ASP A 99 -4.44 4.18 -18.12
C ASP A 99 -3.47 3.01 -18.02
N LEU A 100 -3.09 2.63 -16.79
CA LEU A 100 -2.13 1.57 -16.57
C LEU A 100 -2.69 0.17 -16.82
N ILE A 101 -4.02 0.02 -16.84
CA ILE A 101 -4.68 -1.28 -17.00
C ILE A 101 -5.31 -1.38 -18.38
N GLY A 102 -6.15 -0.41 -18.76
CA GLY A 102 -6.86 -0.42 -20.03
C GLY A 102 -5.92 -0.51 -21.24
N THR A 103 -4.74 0.11 -21.16
CA THR A 103 -3.71 0.04 -22.23
C THR A 103 -3.28 -1.40 -22.57
N PHE A 104 -3.23 -2.30 -21.58
CA PHE A 104 -2.78 -3.68 -21.79
C PHE A 104 -3.94 -4.68 -21.91
N VAL A 105 -5.12 -4.34 -21.38
CA VAL A 105 -6.29 -5.21 -21.41
C VAL A 105 -6.68 -5.57 -22.85
N SER A 106 -6.73 -4.60 -23.78
CA SER A 106 -7.14 -4.90 -25.16
C SER A 106 -6.18 -5.86 -25.89
N SER A 107 -4.88 -5.77 -25.61
CA SER A 107 -3.88 -6.71 -26.13
C SER A 107 -4.11 -8.12 -25.56
N LEU A 108 -4.42 -8.23 -24.27
CA LEU A 108 -4.75 -9.50 -23.63
C LEU A 108 -6.07 -10.08 -24.13
N GLU A 109 -7.09 -9.27 -24.34
CA GLU A 109 -8.38 -9.73 -24.90
C GLU A 109 -8.19 -10.35 -26.29
N THR A 110 -7.34 -9.72 -27.10
CA THR A 110 -6.99 -10.19 -28.45
C THR A 110 -6.23 -11.52 -28.37
N GLU A 111 -5.19 -11.59 -27.55
CA GLU A 111 -4.36 -12.80 -27.41
C GLU A 111 -5.13 -13.97 -26.80
N LEU A 112 -5.98 -13.70 -25.80
CA LEU A 112 -6.74 -14.73 -25.08
C LEU A 112 -8.05 -15.11 -25.81
N GLY A 113 -8.44 -14.35 -26.84
CA GLY A 113 -9.71 -14.54 -27.55
C GLY A 113 -10.93 -14.40 -26.65
N ARG A 114 -10.83 -13.62 -25.56
CA ARG A 114 -11.86 -13.46 -24.54
C ARG A 114 -11.93 -12.02 -24.08
N GLU A 115 -13.14 -11.48 -23.97
CA GLU A 115 -13.33 -10.16 -23.39
C GLU A 115 -13.00 -10.16 -21.89
N ALA A 116 -12.35 -9.09 -21.44
CA ALA A 116 -12.08 -8.87 -20.04
C ALA A 116 -13.41 -8.58 -19.32
N SER A 117 -13.58 -9.20 -18.15
CA SER A 117 -14.74 -8.88 -17.33
C SER A 117 -14.61 -7.44 -16.84
N ARG A 118 -15.41 -6.52 -17.39
CA ARG A 118 -15.39 -5.06 -17.08
C ARG A 118 -16.03 -4.72 -15.72
N GLY A 119 -16.05 -5.70 -14.81
CA GLY A 119 -16.67 -5.57 -13.50
C GLY A 119 -15.82 -4.72 -12.55
N VAL A 120 -16.48 -3.70 -11.99
CA VAL A 120 -16.04 -2.84 -10.87
C VAL A 120 -15.15 -3.58 -9.86
N GLY A 121 -13.98 -3.02 -9.52
CA GLY A 121 -13.20 -3.39 -8.34
C GLY A 121 -12.46 -4.73 -8.38
N GLN A 122 -12.20 -5.31 -9.55
CA GLN A 122 -11.55 -6.65 -9.64
C GLN A 122 -10.13 -6.74 -9.08
N PHE A 123 -9.46 -5.61 -8.83
CA PHE A 123 -8.16 -5.65 -8.18
C PHE A 123 -8.25 -5.97 -6.69
N HIS A 124 -9.39 -5.72 -6.02
CA HIS A 124 -9.55 -5.94 -4.57
C HIS A 124 -10.90 -6.56 -4.17
N ARG A 125 -11.80 -6.87 -5.11
CA ARG A 125 -12.94 -7.75 -4.84
C ARG A 125 -12.41 -9.13 -4.59
N ILE A 126 -12.43 -9.46 -3.31
CA ILE A 126 -12.66 -10.78 -2.77
C ILE A 126 -13.52 -11.58 -3.75
N LYS A 127 -12.87 -12.51 -4.46
CA LYS A 127 -13.41 -13.17 -5.67
C LYS A 127 -14.44 -14.23 -5.32
N SER A 128 -14.53 -14.62 -4.05
CA SER A 128 -15.53 -15.53 -3.49
C SER A 128 -15.86 -15.16 -2.05
N PRO A 129 -17.06 -15.49 -1.55
CA PRO A 129 -17.36 -15.45 -0.12
C PRO A 129 -16.29 -16.16 0.75
N ASP A 130 -15.65 -17.19 0.20
CA ASP A 130 -14.58 -17.93 0.87
C ASP A 130 -13.30 -17.09 1.05
N GLU A 131 -12.91 -16.29 0.05
CA GLU A 131 -11.81 -15.33 0.19
C GLU A 131 -12.14 -14.21 1.19
N TYR A 132 -13.43 -13.83 1.32
CA TYR A 132 -13.88 -12.85 2.31
C TYR A 132 -13.67 -13.42 3.70
N GLN A 133 -14.20 -14.63 3.89
CA GLN A 133 -14.16 -15.31 5.17
C GLN A 133 -12.71 -15.59 5.57
N ALA A 134 -11.87 -16.07 4.65
CA ALA A 134 -10.45 -16.30 4.91
C ALA A 134 -9.73 -15.02 5.36
N ARG A 135 -10.06 -13.87 4.77
CA ARG A 135 -9.48 -12.58 5.18
C ARG A 135 -9.98 -12.12 6.55
N ILE A 136 -11.28 -12.27 6.84
CA ILE A 136 -11.83 -11.98 8.18
C ILE A 136 -11.18 -12.89 9.22
N ASP A 137 -11.01 -14.17 8.91
CA ASP A 137 -10.35 -15.13 9.78
C ASP A 137 -8.89 -14.74 10.02
N ALA A 138 -8.17 -14.28 8.97
CA ALA A 138 -6.81 -13.79 9.11
C ALA A 138 -6.70 -12.54 9.99
N ILE A 139 -7.64 -11.60 9.85
CA ILE A 139 -7.69 -10.39 10.69
C ILE A 139 -7.96 -10.76 12.15
N ASN A 140 -8.97 -11.61 12.40
CA ASN A 140 -9.32 -12.06 13.74
C ASN A 140 -8.17 -12.83 14.39
N PHE A 141 -7.48 -13.68 13.61
CA PHE A 141 -6.29 -14.40 14.06
C PHE A 141 -5.16 -13.45 14.46
N SER A 142 -4.81 -12.48 13.61
CA SER A 142 -3.73 -11.53 13.93
C SER A 142 -4.07 -10.65 15.14
N LEU A 143 -5.34 -10.29 15.32
CA LEU A 143 -5.82 -9.54 16.49
C LEU A 143 -5.74 -10.38 17.77
N SER A 144 -6.15 -11.65 17.74
CA SER A 144 -6.08 -12.53 18.92
C SER A 144 -4.64 -12.87 19.32
N HIS A 145 -3.69 -12.77 18.39
CA HIS A 145 -2.28 -13.09 18.60
C HIS A 145 -1.38 -11.86 18.77
N ASP A 146 -1.93 -10.66 18.90
CA ASP A 146 -1.13 -9.44 19.04
C ASP A 146 -0.42 -9.37 20.41
N ASP A 147 -1.13 -9.79 21.47
CA ASP A 147 -0.66 -9.72 22.86
C ASP A 147 0.22 -10.93 23.27
N GLY A 148 0.55 -11.83 22.34
CA GLY A 148 1.48 -12.94 22.56
C GLY A 148 1.01 -14.03 23.54
N GLN A 149 -0.25 -13.99 24.01
CA GLN A 149 -0.74 -14.86 25.09
C GLN A 149 -1.18 -16.26 24.64
N GLN A 150 -1.31 -16.52 23.34
CA GLN A 150 -1.80 -17.81 22.82
C GLN A 150 -0.74 -18.54 22.00
N HIS A 151 0.19 -19.21 22.70
CA HIS A 151 1.20 -20.07 22.05
C HIS A 151 0.60 -21.31 21.38
N ALA A 152 -0.59 -21.72 21.80
CA ALA A 152 -1.27 -22.94 21.34
C ALA A 152 -1.64 -22.92 19.84
N GLU A 153 -1.75 -21.73 19.25
CA GLU A 153 -2.21 -21.54 17.88
C GLU A 153 -1.10 -21.07 16.91
N LEU A 154 0.17 -21.04 17.35
CA LEU A 154 1.31 -20.73 16.46
C LEU A 154 1.42 -21.71 15.27
N GLY A 155 0.89 -22.92 15.41
CA GLY A 155 0.83 -23.92 14.34
C GLY A 155 0.01 -23.46 13.14
N THR A 156 -1.08 -22.72 13.36
CA THR A 156 -2.02 -22.27 12.32
C THR A 156 -1.67 -20.90 11.73
N ALA A 157 -0.66 -20.22 12.26
CA ALA A 157 -0.12 -19.00 11.67
C ALA A 157 0.59 -19.28 10.34
N ASP A 158 0.39 -18.41 9.35
CA ASP A 158 1.16 -18.40 8.10
C ASP A 158 2.55 -17.79 8.31
N VAL A 159 2.61 -16.77 9.17
CA VAL A 159 3.82 -16.01 9.50
C VAL A 159 3.86 -15.75 11.00
N ILE A 160 5.04 -15.86 11.60
CA ILE A 160 5.28 -15.53 13.01
C ILE A 160 6.33 -14.42 13.07
N LEU A 161 5.92 -13.25 13.55
CA LEU A 161 6.79 -12.09 13.75
C LEU A 161 7.42 -12.18 15.15
N VAL A 162 8.74 -12.29 15.20
CA VAL A 162 9.51 -12.33 16.45
C VAL A 162 10.26 -11.02 16.65
N GLY A 163 10.30 -10.51 17.87
CA GLY A 163 11.08 -9.32 18.18
C GLY A 163 10.72 -8.67 19.50
N VAL A 164 11.55 -7.74 19.95
CA VAL A 164 11.33 -6.98 21.20
C VAL A 164 10.06 -6.12 21.13
N SER A 165 9.53 -5.74 22.29
CA SER A 165 8.43 -4.76 22.33
C SER A 165 8.79 -3.47 21.56
N ARG A 166 7.82 -2.92 20.82
CA ARG A 166 7.90 -1.70 19.99
C ARG A 166 8.73 -1.78 18.69
N CYS A 167 9.06 -2.96 18.17
CA CYS A 167 9.69 -3.11 16.84
C CYS A 167 8.69 -3.12 15.65
N GLY A 168 7.43 -2.73 15.88
CA GLY A 168 6.42 -2.65 14.80
C GLY A 168 5.68 -3.96 14.47
N LYS A 169 5.77 -5.00 15.32
CA LYS A 169 5.04 -6.26 15.12
C LYS A 169 3.53 -6.08 14.86
N THR A 170 2.83 -5.39 15.75
CA THR A 170 1.37 -5.12 15.66
C THR A 170 0.93 -4.46 14.36
N PRO A 171 1.49 -3.31 13.94
CA PRO A 171 1.09 -2.71 12.66
C PRO A 171 1.46 -3.59 11.47
N THR A 172 2.57 -4.35 11.54
CA THR A 172 2.95 -5.27 10.46
C THR A 172 2.01 -6.48 10.36
N SER A 173 1.65 -7.12 11.47
CA SER A 173 0.74 -8.28 11.47
C SER A 173 -0.66 -7.92 10.99
N LEU A 174 -1.16 -6.73 11.38
CA LEU A 174 -2.43 -6.18 10.89
C LEU A 174 -2.37 -5.80 9.41
N TYR A 175 -1.26 -5.22 8.96
CA TYR A 175 -1.09 -4.92 7.53
C TYR A 175 -1.12 -6.20 6.69
N LEU A 176 -0.41 -7.24 7.11
CA LEU A 176 -0.36 -8.53 6.42
C LEU A 176 -1.74 -9.21 6.37
N SER A 177 -2.52 -9.17 7.45
CA SER A 177 -3.87 -9.76 7.45
C SER A 177 -4.84 -8.95 6.59
N ILE A 178 -4.86 -7.62 6.72
CA ILE A 178 -5.80 -6.77 5.99
C ILE A 178 -5.47 -6.76 4.49
N GLN A 179 -4.20 -6.58 4.12
CA GLN A 179 -3.82 -6.41 2.71
C GLN A 179 -3.62 -7.74 2.00
N HIS A 180 -3.17 -8.78 2.71
CA HIS A 180 -2.78 -10.04 2.08
C HIS A 180 -3.54 -11.27 2.60
N GLY A 181 -4.43 -11.13 3.58
CA GLY A 181 -5.18 -12.25 4.14
C GLY A 181 -4.30 -13.26 4.88
N ILE A 182 -3.13 -12.83 5.34
CA ILE A 182 -2.14 -13.68 6.01
C ILE A 182 -2.43 -13.74 7.51
N LYS A 183 -2.47 -14.95 8.08
CA LYS A 183 -2.55 -15.19 9.53
C LYS A 183 -1.19 -14.92 10.16
N ALA A 184 -0.99 -13.71 10.68
CA ALA A 184 0.27 -13.26 11.25
C ALA A 184 0.20 -13.27 12.78
N ALA A 185 1.03 -14.08 13.44
CA ALA A 185 1.12 -14.12 14.90
C ALA A 185 2.31 -13.30 15.42
N ASN A 186 2.12 -12.59 16.53
CA ASN A 186 3.20 -11.83 17.17
C ASN A 186 3.76 -12.62 18.37
N TYR A 187 5.05 -12.94 18.31
CA TYR A 187 5.76 -13.55 19.43
C TYR A 187 6.75 -12.53 20.03
N PRO A 188 6.46 -11.97 21.21
CA PRO A 188 7.37 -11.04 21.85
C PRO A 188 8.61 -11.78 22.39
N LEU A 189 9.80 -11.25 22.11
CA LEU A 189 11.02 -11.67 22.79
C LEU A 189 11.20 -10.84 24.06
N ILE A 190 11.40 -11.52 25.19
CA ILE A 190 11.64 -10.90 26.51
C ILE A 190 13.14 -10.94 26.87
N PRO A 191 13.64 -10.06 27.76
CA PRO A 191 15.05 -10.03 28.14
C PRO A 191 15.65 -11.40 28.51
N GLU A 192 14.88 -12.22 29.22
CA GLU A 192 15.25 -13.55 29.68
C GLU A 192 15.51 -14.53 28.52
N ASP A 193 14.89 -14.31 27.35
CA ASP A 193 15.17 -15.10 26.14
C ASP A 193 16.57 -14.80 25.59
N PHE A 194 17.03 -13.54 25.73
CA PHE A 194 18.35 -13.11 25.26
C PHE A 194 19.47 -13.60 26.18
N GLU A 195 19.22 -13.70 27.50
CA GLU A 195 20.19 -14.27 28.45
C GLU A 195 20.57 -15.72 28.10
N ARG A 196 19.60 -16.48 27.57
CA ARG A 196 19.79 -17.87 27.17
C ARG A 196 20.54 -18.02 25.83
N MET A 197 20.74 -16.91 25.11
CA MET A 197 21.32 -16.85 23.76
C MET A 197 20.74 -17.88 22.77
N ARG A 198 19.46 -18.23 22.93
CA ARG A 198 18.74 -19.18 22.08
C ARG A 198 17.28 -18.76 21.96
N LEU A 199 16.65 -19.13 20.85
CA LEU A 199 15.21 -18.90 20.69
C LEU A 199 14.42 -19.72 21.72
N PRO A 200 13.24 -19.26 22.13
CA PRO A 200 12.28 -20.08 22.87
C PRO A 200 12.03 -21.43 22.20
N GLU A 201 12.00 -22.52 22.98
CA GLU A 201 11.93 -23.89 22.46
C GLU A 201 10.70 -24.12 21.55
N VAL A 202 9.57 -23.50 21.91
CA VAL A 202 8.31 -23.55 21.14
C VAL A 202 8.45 -23.03 19.69
N LEU A 203 9.43 -22.18 19.41
CA LEU A 203 9.64 -21.58 18.09
C LEU A 203 10.47 -22.46 17.15
N TYR A 204 11.24 -23.42 17.65
CA TYR A 204 12.14 -24.21 16.80
C TYR A 204 11.40 -25.00 15.71
N GLN A 205 10.22 -25.52 16.03
CA GLN A 205 9.37 -26.24 15.07
C GLN A 205 8.79 -25.33 13.96
N TYR A 206 8.81 -24.01 14.15
CA TYR A 206 8.23 -23.04 13.20
C TYR A 206 9.27 -22.23 12.43
N ARG A 207 10.56 -22.63 12.46
CA ARG A 207 11.67 -21.89 11.84
C ARG A 207 11.44 -21.46 10.39
N HIS A 208 10.70 -22.24 9.61
CA HIS A 208 10.40 -21.95 8.19
C HIS A 208 9.46 -20.74 7.99
N LYS A 209 8.79 -20.28 9.04
CA LYS A 209 7.82 -19.17 9.00
C LYS A 209 8.09 -18.09 10.06
N LEU A 210 9.30 -18.05 10.62
CA LEU A 210 9.73 -17.01 11.56
C LEU A 210 10.37 -15.83 10.83
N PHE A 211 9.94 -14.63 11.18
CA PHE A 211 10.48 -13.38 10.66
C PHE A 211 10.85 -12.45 11.80
N GLY A 212 12.13 -12.08 11.88
CA GLY A 212 12.65 -11.20 12.93
C GLY A 212 12.43 -9.74 12.60
N LEU A 213 11.78 -9.01 13.50
CA LEU A 213 11.70 -7.56 13.47
C LEU A 213 12.65 -6.97 14.50
N THR A 214 13.59 -6.16 14.01
CA THR A 214 14.58 -5.45 14.82
C THR A 214 14.39 -3.94 14.69
N ILE A 215 14.90 -3.20 15.66
CA ILE A 215 14.85 -1.74 15.74
C ILE A 215 16.23 -1.25 16.17
N SER A 216 16.67 -0.11 15.64
CA SER A 216 17.94 0.47 16.11
C SER A 216 17.82 0.86 17.59
N PRO A 217 18.87 0.64 18.41
CA PRO A 217 18.83 0.93 19.84
C PRO A 217 18.47 2.39 20.15
N GLU A 218 18.96 3.32 19.33
CA GLU A 218 18.71 4.76 19.46
C GLU A 218 17.22 5.05 19.31
N ARG A 219 16.58 4.43 18.30
CA ARG A 219 15.16 4.62 18.03
C ARG A 219 14.30 3.99 19.11
N LEU A 220 14.69 2.83 19.66
CA LEU A 220 13.95 2.16 20.73
C LEU A 220 13.92 2.97 22.03
N HIS A 221 14.99 3.71 22.35
CA HIS A 221 15.03 4.59 23.52
C HIS A 221 14.05 5.76 23.38
N GLU A 222 13.95 6.36 22.19
CA GLU A 222 13.03 7.46 21.90
C GLU A 222 11.55 7.07 22.03
N VAL A 223 11.15 5.84 21.63
CA VAL A 223 9.74 5.39 21.74
C VAL A 223 9.37 4.85 23.14
N ARG A 224 10.33 4.83 24.07
CA ARG A 224 10.14 4.40 25.46
C ARG A 224 10.12 5.56 26.46
N SER A 225 10.59 6.73 26.05
CA SER A 225 10.71 7.96 26.86
C SER A 225 9.52 8.89 26.62
#